data_AF-A0A7J6V3N5-F1
#
_entry.id   AF-A0A7J6V3N5-F1
#
_cell.length_a   1.000
_cell.length_b   1.000
_cell.length_c   1.000
_cell.angle_alpha   90.00
_cell.angle_beta   90.00
_cell.angle_gamma   90.00
#
_symmetry.space_group_name_H-M   'P 1'
#
loop_
_entity.id
_entity.type
_entity.pdbx_description
1 polymer ?
#
loop_
_entity_poly.entity_id
_entity_poly.type
_entity_poly.pdbx_seq_one_letter_code
_entity_poly.pdbx_strand_id
1 'polypeptide(L)'
;VKEKSIPSWSESDVEAFIASDPVHGPTLKAAREAAKIAAMGSAIGAISSAGFAWKYSKSPHGALLSLGAGAVFGWTFGQEAASHWLQLYRLDTMTAQVKFLDWWVNKTEGRS
;
A
#
# COMPACT_ATOMS: atom_id res chain seq x y z
N VAL A 1 -25.16 -8.26 -21.65
CA VAL A 1 -24.51 -6.93 -21.61
C VAL A 1 -23.05 -7.17 -21.28
N LYS A 2 -22.10 -6.86 -22.17
CA LYS A 2 -20.67 -6.95 -21.85
C LYS A 2 -20.40 -5.79 -20.91
N GLU A 3 -20.22 -6.06 -19.61
CA GLU A 3 -19.74 -5.04 -18.68
C GLU A 3 -18.41 -4.53 -19.23
N LYS A 4 -18.36 -3.24 -19.59
CA LYS A 4 -17.14 -2.61 -20.06
C LYS A 4 -16.22 -2.52 -18.84
N SER A 5 -15.25 -3.43 -18.74
CA SER A 5 -14.29 -3.44 -17.64
C SER A 5 -13.58 -2.10 -17.59
N ILE A 6 -13.67 -1.41 -16.46
CA ILE A 6 -12.91 -0.19 -16.23
C ILE A 6 -11.42 -0.56 -16.32
N PRO A 7 -10.62 0.14 -17.13
CA PRO A 7 -9.19 -0.17 -17.23
C PRO A 7 -8.51 0.03 -15.87
N SER A 8 -7.50 -0.81 -15.59
CA SER A 8 -6.66 -0.64 -14.41
C SER A 8 -5.94 0.71 -14.49
N TRP A 9 -5.94 1.48 -13.41
CA TRP A 9 -5.18 2.72 -13.30
C TRP A 9 -3.69 2.44 -13.17
N SER A 10 -2.87 3.40 -13.59
CA SER A 10 -1.40 3.37 -13.51
C SER A 10 -0.87 4.32 -12.42
N GLU A 11 0.44 4.29 -12.14
CA GLU A 11 1.05 5.30 -11.26
C GLU A 11 0.95 6.72 -11.84
N SER A 12 1.02 6.88 -13.16
CA SER A 12 0.85 8.20 -13.79
C SER A 12 -0.55 8.79 -13.60
N ASP A 13 -1.59 7.96 -13.49
CA ASP A 13 -2.95 8.44 -13.23
C ASP A 13 -3.08 9.00 -11.82
N VAL A 14 -2.30 8.47 -10.90
CA VAL A 14 -2.29 8.89 -9.50
C VAL A 14 -1.54 10.20 -9.36
N GLU A 15 -0.41 10.35 -10.04
CA GLU A 15 0.30 11.63 -10.12
C GLU A 15 -0.58 12.72 -10.76
N ALA A 16 -1.30 12.37 -11.83
CA ALA A 16 -2.26 13.28 -12.45
C ALA A 16 -3.39 13.68 -11.48
N PHE A 17 -3.91 12.75 -10.68
CA PHE A 17 -4.90 13.07 -9.66
C PHE A 17 -4.32 13.96 -8.57
N ILE A 18 -3.13 13.65 -8.04
CA ILE A 18 -2.45 14.43 -7.02
C ILE A 18 -2.17 15.86 -7.50
N ALA A 19 -1.82 16.02 -8.78
CA ALA A 19 -1.63 17.34 -9.39
C ALA A 19 -2.97 18.08 -9.60
N SER A 20 -4.07 17.37 -9.85
CA SER A 20 -5.38 17.95 -10.12
C SER A 20 -6.19 18.30 -8.85
N ASP A 21 -6.07 17.52 -7.78
CA ASP A 21 -6.84 17.67 -6.55
C ASP A 21 -5.94 18.11 -5.38
N PRO A 22 -5.96 19.41 -5.00
CA PRO A 22 -5.14 19.92 -3.91
C PRO A 22 -5.63 19.50 -2.51
N VAL A 23 -6.87 19.01 -2.39
CA VAL A 23 -7.48 18.63 -1.11
C VAL A 23 -7.21 17.17 -0.78
N HIS A 24 -7.41 16.27 -1.74
CA HIS A 24 -7.24 14.82 -1.52
C HIS A 24 -5.89 14.29 -2.03
N GLY A 25 -5.21 15.01 -2.92
CA GLY A 25 -3.91 14.62 -3.48
C GLY A 25 -2.82 14.40 -2.44
N PRO A 26 -2.56 15.35 -1.52
CA PRO A 26 -1.54 15.18 -0.47
C PRO A 26 -1.83 13.97 0.43
N THR A 27 -3.09 13.76 0.78
CA THR A 27 -3.54 12.61 1.59
C THR A 27 -3.34 11.29 0.86
N LEU A 28 -3.66 11.23 -0.44
CA LEU A 28 -3.44 10.04 -1.26
C LEU A 28 -1.93 9.72 -1.40
N LYS A 29 -1.10 10.75 -1.55
CA LYS A 29 0.36 10.60 -1.58
C LYS A 29 0.89 10.02 -0.27
N ALA A 30 0.48 10.57 0.87
CA ALA A 30 0.86 10.06 2.19
C ALA A 30 0.40 8.60 2.39
N ALA A 31 -0.81 8.25 1.97
CA ALA A 31 -1.30 6.87 2.02
C ALA A 31 -0.44 5.91 1.20
N ARG A 32 0.03 6.33 0.02
CA ARG A 32 0.92 5.52 -0.83
C ARG A 32 2.33 5.40 -0.26
N GLU A 33 2.88 6.46 0.30
CA GLU A 33 4.17 6.40 1.01
C GLU A 33 4.08 5.46 2.22
N ALA A 34 2.98 5.51 2.97
CA ALA A 34 2.74 4.59 4.07
C ALA A 34 2.66 3.13 3.61
N ALA A 35 1.98 2.85 2.48
CA ALA A 35 1.94 1.52 1.89
C ALA A 35 3.33 1.03 1.45
N LYS A 36 4.18 1.90 0.89
CA LYS A 36 5.57 1.57 0.53
C LYS A 36 6.41 1.23 1.77
N ILE A 37 6.27 1.99 2.85
CA ILE A 37 6.96 1.73 4.12
C ILE A 37 6.49 0.40 4.72
N ALA A 38 5.19 0.12 4.70
CA ALA A 38 4.64 -1.16 5.17
C ALA A 38 5.14 -2.34 4.34
N ALA A 39 5.21 -2.21 3.02
CA ALA A 39 5.77 -3.22 2.13
C ALA A 39 7.26 -3.48 2.42
N MET A 40 8.06 -2.43 2.65
CA MET A 40 9.44 -2.56 3.07
C MET A 40 9.56 -3.25 4.43
N GLY A 41 8.73 -2.88 5.41
CA GLY A 41 8.66 -3.52 6.72
C GLY A 41 8.36 -5.01 6.59
N SER A 42 7.39 -5.38 5.76
CA SER A 42 7.07 -6.78 5.44
C SER A 42 8.26 -7.52 4.86
N ALA A 43 8.93 -6.97 3.85
CA ALA A 43 10.09 -7.62 3.25
C ALA A 43 11.23 -7.84 4.26
N ILE A 44 11.55 -6.81 5.07
CA ILE A 44 12.58 -6.88 6.11
C ILE A 44 12.20 -7.93 7.18
N GLY A 45 10.96 -7.90 7.65
CA GLY A 45 10.46 -8.85 8.65
C GLY A 45 10.48 -10.29 8.13
N ALA A 46 10.07 -10.50 6.88
CA ALA A 46 10.07 -11.80 6.23
C ALA A 46 11.48 -12.37 6.10
N ILE A 47 12.42 -11.59 5.55
CA ILE A 47 13.80 -12.04 5.28
C ILE A 47 14.54 -12.29 6.60
N SER A 48 14.40 -11.39 7.58
CA SER A 48 15.05 -11.56 8.90
C SER A 48 14.54 -12.80 9.64
N SER A 49 13.22 -13.00 9.66
CA SER A 49 12.59 -14.15 10.33
C SER A 49 12.89 -15.47 9.62
N ALA A 50 12.88 -15.48 8.28
CA ALA A 50 13.27 -16.64 7.47
C ALA A 50 14.75 -16.99 7.67
N GLY A 51 15.63 -15.98 7.64
CA GLY A 51 17.07 -16.17 7.84
C GLY A 51 17.41 -16.72 9.22
N PHE A 52 16.74 -16.21 10.27
CA PHE A 52 16.91 -16.72 11.62
C PHE A 52 16.42 -18.17 11.74
N ALA A 53 15.21 -18.46 11.25
CA ALA A 53 14.67 -19.81 11.28
C ALA A 53 15.53 -20.81 10.49
N TRP A 54 16.04 -20.42 9.32
CA TRP A 54 16.93 -21.25 8.53
C TRP A 54 18.25 -21.55 9.25
N LYS A 55 18.86 -20.54 9.88
CA LYS A 55 20.13 -20.67 10.60
C LYS A 55 20.06 -21.70 11.73
N TYR A 56 18.96 -21.72 12.49
CA TYR A 56 18.84 -22.60 13.67
C TYR A 56 18.07 -23.90 13.38
N SER A 57 16.98 -23.85 12.62
CA SER A 57 16.12 -25.01 12.38
C SER A 57 16.61 -25.86 11.21
N LYS A 58 17.30 -25.27 10.21
CA LYS A 58 17.63 -25.89 8.90
C LYS A 58 16.44 -26.59 8.20
N SER A 59 15.21 -26.29 8.63
CA SER A 59 13.97 -26.87 8.11
C SER A 59 13.33 -25.91 7.10
N PRO A 60 13.01 -26.38 5.88
CA PRO A 60 12.37 -25.55 4.86
C PRO A 60 10.94 -25.14 5.27
N HIS A 61 10.20 -26.01 5.96
CA HIS A 61 8.85 -25.70 6.44
C HIS A 61 8.88 -24.62 7.53
N GLY A 62 9.86 -24.70 8.45
CA GLY A 62 10.04 -23.69 9.49
C GLY A 62 10.43 -22.32 8.93
N ALA A 63 11.32 -22.30 7.93
CA ALA A 63 11.73 -21.07 7.25
C ALA A 63 10.58 -20.46 6.42
N LEU A 64 9.74 -21.26 5.77
CA LEU A 64 8.59 -20.76 5.03
C LEU A 64 7.53 -20.14 5.96
N LEU A 65 7.22 -20.82 7.06
CA LEU A 65 6.27 -20.29 8.05
C LEU A 65 6.80 -19.02 8.72
N SER A 66 8.08 -18.97 9.06
CA SER A 66 8.68 -17.77 9.65
C SER A 66 8.80 -16.62 8.64
N LEU A 67 8.97 -16.90 7.35
CA LEU A 67 8.89 -15.89 6.30
C LEU A 67 7.50 -15.25 6.29
N GLY A 68 6.44 -16.07 6.24
CA GLY A 68 5.07 -15.57 6.24
C GLY A 68 4.73 -14.79 7.51
N ALA A 69 5.10 -15.31 8.68
CA ALA A 69 4.90 -14.61 9.95
C ALA A 69 5.67 -13.29 9.99
N GLY A 70 6.94 -13.29 9.58
CA GLY A 70 7.78 -12.10 9.52
C GLY A 70 7.23 -11.05 8.56
N ALA A 71 6.65 -11.46 7.43
CA ALA A 71 5.98 -10.56 6.50
C ALA A 71 4.79 -9.84 7.16
N VAL A 72 3.92 -10.59 7.85
CA VAL A 72 2.73 -10.03 8.52
C VAL A 72 3.11 -9.09 9.65
N PHE A 73 4.05 -9.48 10.51
CA PHE A 73 4.52 -8.61 11.59
C PHE A 73 5.23 -7.38 11.04
N GLY A 74 6.12 -7.55 10.07
CA GLY A 74 6.82 -6.45 9.41
C GLY A 74 5.88 -5.45 8.74
N TRP A 75 4.83 -5.94 8.07
CA TRP A 75 3.77 -5.10 7.50
C TRP A 75 3.07 -4.27 8.58
N THR A 76 2.69 -4.92 9.68
CA THR A 76 1.94 -4.28 10.78
C THR A 76 2.78 -3.18 11.44
N PHE A 77 4.03 -3.47 11.79
CA PHE A 77 4.94 -2.47 12.36
C PHE A 77 5.27 -1.36 11.35
N GLY A 78 5.39 -1.68 10.07
CA GLY A 78 5.61 -0.69 9.02
C GLY A 78 4.43 0.26 8.85
N GLN A 79 3.19 -0.25 8.92
CA GLN A 79 1.99 0.60 8.94
C GLN A 79 1.92 1.49 10.17
N GLU A 80 2.26 0.98 11.36
CA GLU A 80 2.26 1.78 12.58
C GLU A 80 3.31 2.91 12.51
N ALA A 81 4.55 2.56 12.12
CA ALA A 81 5.63 3.53 11.96
C ALA A 81 5.28 4.60 10.91
N ALA A 82 4.70 4.20 9.77
CA ALA A 82 4.23 5.13 8.76
C ALA A 82 3.08 6.01 9.28
N SER A 83 2.13 5.44 10.01
CA SER A 83 0.99 6.17 10.57
C SER A 83 1.44 7.22 11.58
N HIS A 84 2.47 6.90 12.37
CA HIS A 84 3.07 7.83 13.30
C HIS A 84 3.86 8.95 12.58
N TRP A 85 4.66 8.59 11.58
CA TRP A 85 5.54 9.54 10.88
C TRP A 85 4.79 10.50 9.97
N LEU A 86 3.84 9.98 9.19
CA LEU A 86 3.04 10.75 8.23
C LEU A 86 1.72 11.25 8.85
N GLN A 87 1.54 11.04 10.15
CA GLN A 87 0.34 11.43 10.90
C GLN A 87 -0.96 10.97 10.22
N LEU A 88 -1.00 9.74 9.67
CA LEU A 88 -2.17 9.23 8.94
C LEU A 88 -3.44 9.25 9.79
N TYR A 89 -3.31 9.17 11.12
CA TYR A 89 -4.44 9.30 12.05
C TYR A 89 -5.23 10.61 11.90
N ARG A 90 -4.62 11.68 11.37
CA ARG A 90 -5.28 12.96 11.10
C ARG A 90 -5.84 13.06 9.67
N LEU A 91 -5.52 12.09 8.82
CA LEU A 91 -5.83 12.13 7.40
C LEU A 91 -6.90 11.09 7.06
N ASP A 92 -7.94 11.53 6.34
CA ASP A 92 -8.95 10.62 5.82
C ASP A 92 -8.48 9.95 4.52
N THR A 93 -7.63 8.94 4.68
CA THR A 93 -7.03 8.20 3.57
C THR A 93 -8.04 7.38 2.78
N MET A 94 -9.13 6.95 3.41
CA MET A 94 -10.20 6.20 2.75
C MET A 94 -11.02 7.11 1.84
N THR A 95 -11.38 8.31 2.30
CA THR A 95 -12.06 9.29 1.44
C THR A 95 -11.17 9.74 0.29
N ALA A 96 -9.87 9.96 0.51
CA ALA A 96 -8.95 10.32 -0.58
C ALA A 96 -8.84 9.21 -1.64
N GLN A 97 -8.84 7.93 -1.24
CA GLN A 97 -8.85 6.80 -2.17
C GLN A 97 -10.15 6.68 -2.95
N VAL A 98 -11.30 6.88 -2.29
CA VAL A 98 -12.60 6.87 -2.97
C VAL A 98 -12.70 8.02 -3.98
N LYS A 99 -12.21 9.21 -3.62
CA LYS A 99 -12.19 10.37 -4.53
C LYS A 99 -11.27 10.16 -5.73
N PHE A 100 -10.15 9.49 -5.54
CA PHE A 100 -9.29 9.06 -6.64
C PHE A 100 -10.02 8.09 -7.59
N LEU A 101 -10.73 7.10 -7.06
CA LEU A 101 -11.49 6.13 -7.86
C LEU A 101 -12.65 6.81 -8.62
N ASP A 102 -13.37 7.72 -7.97
CA ASP A 102 -14.45 8.49 -8.58
C ASP A 102 -13.91 9.37 -9.74
N TRP A 103 -12.80 10.07 -9.50
CA TRP A 103 -12.09 10.80 -10.55
C TRP A 103 -11.62 9.89 -11.69
N TRP A 104 -11.12 8.69 -11.39
CA TRP A 104 -10.68 7.72 -12.40
C TRP A 104 -11.83 7.23 -13.28
N VAL A 105 -12.98 6.93 -12.68
CA VAL A 105 -14.19 6.55 -13.41
C VAL A 105 -14.65 7.70 -14.31
N ASN A 106 -14.72 8.93 -13.81
CA ASN A 106 -15.11 10.08 -14.63
C ASN A 106 -14.16 10.34 -15.80
N LYS A 107 -12.83 10.22 -15.57
CA LYS A 107 -11.79 10.33 -16.61
C LYS A 107 -11.94 9.25 -17.69
N THR A 108 -12.24 8.01 -17.30
CA THR A 108 -12.34 6.87 -18.24
C THR A 108 -13.69 6.80 -18.97
N GLU A 109 -14.76 7.28 -18.35
CA GLU A 109 -16.09 7.41 -18.96
C GLU A 109 -16.23 8.66 -19.84
N GLY A 110 -15.27 9.58 -19.80
CA GLY A 110 -15.29 10.81 -20.60
C GLY A 110 -16.32 11.84 -20.13
N ARG A 111 -16.76 11.75 -18.86
CA ARG A 111 -17.52 12.83 -18.20
C ARG A 111 -16.51 13.81 -17.61
N SER A 112 -15.94 14.66 -18.48
CA SER A 112 -15.12 15.80 -18.08
C SER A 112 -15.90 16.82 -17.27
#